data_AF-W3AJ64-F1
#
_entry.id   AF-W3AJ64-F1
#
_cell.length_a   1.000
_cell.length_b   1.000
_cell.length_c   1.000
_cell.angle_alpha   90.00
_cell.angle_beta   90.00
_cell.angle_gamma   90.00
#
_symmetry.space_group_name_H-M   'P 1'
#
loop_
_entity.id
_entity.type
_entity.pdbx_description
1 polymer ?
#
loop_
_entity_poly.entity_id
_entity_poly.type
_entity_poly.pdbx_seq_one_letter_code
_entity_poly.pdbx_strand_id
1 'polypeptide(L)'
;EKMDGSGYPYGATDEHIHRYAKILTVSDIYDALVTERPYKAGKSPREAVEMLMAMTTELDMNALNSFMRMMILYPVDSIVKLSNGESAKVVQRNPNFILRPVVVGVESGNVYDLKSKECAGIIIL
;
A
#
# COMPACT_ATOMS: atom_id res chain seq x y z
N GLU A 1 -15.93 1.73 13.84
CA GLU A 1 -16.71 0.77 13.03
C GLU A 1 -15.89 0.21 11.87
N LYS A 2 -16.17 -1.03 11.47
CA LYS A 2 -15.59 -1.75 10.33
C LYS A 2 -16.73 -2.40 9.55
N MET A 3 -16.59 -2.54 8.23
CA MET A 3 -17.70 -2.98 7.36
C MET A 3 -18.25 -4.38 7.68
N ASP A 4 -17.41 -5.26 8.21
CA ASP A 4 -17.75 -6.60 8.65
C ASP A 4 -18.47 -6.65 10.02
N GLY A 5 -18.70 -5.50 10.66
CA GLY A 5 -19.31 -5.41 11.99
C GLY A 5 -18.38 -5.75 13.15
N SER A 6 -17.10 -6.07 12.91
CA SER A 6 -16.11 -6.35 13.96
C SER A 6 -15.60 -5.07 14.66
N GLY A 7 -16.04 -3.90 14.19
CA GLY A 7 -15.73 -2.61 14.76
C GLY A 7 -16.54 -2.29 16.01
N TYR A 8 -16.22 -1.14 16.61
CA TYR A 8 -16.86 -0.63 17.82
C TYR A 8 -17.26 0.85 17.62
N PRO A 9 -18.16 1.40 18.47
CA PRO A 9 -18.82 0.75 19.62
C PRO A 9 -20.09 -0.04 19.30
N TYR A 10 -20.71 0.18 18.14
CA TYR A 10 -22.02 -0.40 17.82
C TYR A 10 -21.94 -1.69 17.00
N GLY A 11 -20.78 -2.01 16.43
CA GLY A 11 -20.64 -3.16 15.52
C GLY A 11 -21.42 -2.94 14.23
N ALA A 12 -21.44 -1.69 13.74
CA ALA A 12 -22.21 -1.33 12.55
C ALA A 12 -21.62 -2.01 11.30
N THR A 13 -22.48 -2.56 10.46
CA THR A 13 -22.10 -3.14 9.16
C THR A 13 -22.13 -2.10 8.05
N ASP A 14 -21.56 -2.43 6.90
CA ASP A 14 -21.34 -1.56 5.73
C ASP A 14 -22.45 -0.51 5.44
N GLU A 15 -23.72 -0.96 5.40
CA GLU A 15 -24.89 -0.11 5.09
C GLU A 15 -25.15 0.98 6.12
N HIS A 16 -24.73 0.77 7.37
CA HIS A 16 -24.97 1.65 8.50
C HIS A 16 -23.78 2.58 8.79
N ILE A 17 -22.68 2.45 8.06
CA ILE A 17 -21.49 3.28 8.22
C ILE A 17 -21.56 4.44 7.22
N HIS A 18 -21.50 5.67 7.72
CA HIS A 18 -21.46 6.85 6.85
C HIS A 18 -20.19 6.84 5.97
N ARG A 19 -20.30 7.25 4.69
CA ARG A 19 -19.17 7.29 3.73
C ARG A 19 -17.92 7.97 4.29
N TYR A 20 -18.07 9.10 4.98
CA TYR A 20 -16.92 9.80 5.58
C TYR A 20 -16.25 8.99 6.69
N ALA A 21 -17.02 8.23 7.48
CA ALA A 21 -16.45 7.34 8.48
C ALA A 21 -15.63 6.23 7.81
N LYS A 22 -16.08 5.67 6.68
CA LYS A 22 -15.30 4.68 5.90
C LYS A 22 -13.93 5.24 5.44
N ILE A 23 -13.90 6.49 4.97
CA ILE A 23 -12.65 7.18 4.58
C ILE A 23 -11.74 7.41 5.79
N LEU A 24 -12.30 7.87 6.90
CA LEU A 24 -11.57 8.10 8.14
C LEU A 24 -10.97 6.79 8.68
N THR A 25 -11.72 5.68 8.65
CA THR A 25 -11.23 4.37 9.10
C THR A 25 -9.96 3.95 8.36
N VAL A 26 -9.90 4.09 7.03
CA VAL A 26 -8.68 3.78 6.25
C VAL A 26 -7.51 4.65 6.69
N SER A 27 -7.74 5.96 6.83
CA SER A 27 -6.70 6.93 7.19
C SER A 27 -6.18 6.73 8.61
N ASP A 28 -7.08 6.46 9.56
CA ASP A 28 -6.78 6.21 10.97
C ASP A 28 -5.96 4.93 11.17
N ILE A 29 -6.34 3.85 10.47
CA ILE A 29 -5.57 2.60 10.52
C ILE A 29 -4.19 2.79 9.91
N TYR A 30 -4.08 3.48 8.76
CA TYR A 30 -2.78 3.78 8.16
C TYR A 30 -1.87 4.54 9.13
N ASP A 31 -2.38 5.64 9.69
CA ASP A 31 -1.64 6.47 10.65
C ASP A 31 -1.19 5.66 11.87
N ALA A 32 -2.09 4.83 12.41
CA ALA A 32 -1.77 3.95 13.54
C ALA A 32 -0.71 2.87 13.20
N LEU A 33 -0.58 2.47 11.93
CA LEU A 33 0.42 1.51 11.49
C LEU A 33 1.80 2.15 11.33
N VAL A 34 1.88 3.37 10.78
CA VAL A 34 3.16 4.04 10.49
C VAL A 34 3.69 4.88 11.64
N THR A 35 2.82 5.31 12.57
CA THR A 35 3.21 6.13 13.72
C THR A 35 3.98 5.32 14.75
N GLU A 36 5.18 5.79 15.09
CA GLU A 36 5.99 5.27 16.19
C GLU A 36 5.37 5.60 17.55
N ARG A 37 5.35 4.61 18.44
CA ARG A 37 4.86 4.75 19.82
C ARG A 37 5.94 4.24 20.79
N PRO A 38 5.95 4.69 22.06
CA PRO A 38 7.00 4.31 23.03
C PRO A 38 7.27 2.80 23.17
N TYR A 39 6.30 1.95 22.80
CA TYR A 39 6.39 0.48 22.92
C TYR A 39 6.30 -0.25 21.58
N LYS A 40 6.26 0.47 20.45
CA LYS A 40 6.05 -0.12 19.12
C LYS A 40 6.62 0.77 18.03
N ALA A 41 7.64 0.27 17.33
CA ALA A 41 8.14 0.90 16.12
C ALA A 41 7.02 1.01 15.07
N GLY A 42 7.00 2.15 14.37
CA GLY A 42 6.15 2.34 13.21
C GLY A 42 6.52 1.36 12.09
N LYS A 43 5.52 0.88 11.36
CA LYS A 43 5.74 0.07 10.16
C LYS A 43 6.17 0.97 9.01
N SER A 44 6.92 0.41 8.07
CA SER A 44 7.21 1.13 6.83
C SER A 44 5.90 1.41 6.06
N PRO A 45 5.84 2.49 5.27
CA PRO A 45 4.69 2.78 4.40
C PRO A 45 4.28 1.60 3.52
N ARG A 46 5.26 0.81 3.06
CA ARG A 46 5.02 -0.41 2.28
C ARG A 46 4.24 -1.44 3.11
N GLU A 47 4.75 -1.80 4.29
CA GLU A 47 4.12 -2.82 5.15
C GLU A 47 2.73 -2.38 5.59
N ALA A 48 2.56 -1.10 5.93
CA ALA A 48 1.26 -0.54 6.30
C ALA A 48 0.25 -0.69 5.15
N VAL A 49 0.68 -0.41 3.92
CA VAL A 49 -0.14 -0.61 2.71
C VAL A 49 -0.47 -2.07 2.49
N GLU A 50 0.50 -2.98 2.59
CA GLU A 50 0.26 -4.43 2.43
C GLU A 50 -0.76 -4.93 3.46
N MET A 51 -0.70 -4.44 4.69
CA MET A 51 -1.69 -4.74 5.73
C MET A 51 -3.08 -4.19 5.41
N LEU A 52 -3.19 -2.93 4.96
CA LEU A 52 -4.47 -2.37 4.55
C LEU A 52 -5.10 -3.14 3.38
N MET A 53 -4.28 -3.55 2.40
CA MET A 53 -4.74 -4.35 1.26
C MET A 53 -5.27 -5.74 1.67
N ALA A 54 -4.84 -6.26 2.82
CA ALA A 54 -5.33 -7.52 3.37
C ALA A 54 -6.69 -7.39 4.09
N MET A 55 -7.10 -6.18 4.46
CA MET A 55 -8.36 -5.90 5.18
C MET A 55 -9.55 -5.74 4.22
N THR A 56 -9.76 -6.74 3.36
CA THR A 56 -10.74 -6.69 2.27
C THR A 56 -12.20 -6.75 2.74
N THR A 57 -12.43 -7.18 3.97
CA THR A 57 -13.77 -7.29 4.58
C THR A 57 -14.09 -6.16 5.55
N GLU A 58 -13.06 -5.58 6.16
CA GLU A 58 -13.17 -4.57 7.20
C GLU A 58 -13.26 -3.15 6.64
N LEU A 59 -12.68 -2.92 5.46
CA LEU A 59 -12.51 -1.59 4.85
C LEU A 59 -13.31 -1.43 3.56
N ASP A 60 -13.72 -0.19 3.31
CA ASP A 60 -14.38 0.17 2.07
C ASP A 60 -13.37 0.21 0.93
N MET A 61 -13.58 -0.63 -0.07
CA MET A 61 -12.65 -0.77 -1.18
C MET A 61 -12.55 0.50 -2.03
N ASN A 62 -13.60 1.33 -2.11
CA ASN A 62 -13.52 2.60 -2.82
C ASN A 62 -12.67 3.61 -2.04
N ALA A 63 -12.85 3.68 -0.72
CA ALA A 63 -12.04 4.51 0.17
C ALA A 63 -10.57 4.06 0.16
N LEU A 64 -10.31 2.76 0.30
CA LEU A 64 -8.98 2.17 0.24
C LEU A 64 -8.30 2.45 -1.10
N ASN A 65 -8.97 2.17 -2.23
CA ASN A 65 -8.40 2.43 -3.55
C ASN A 65 -8.13 3.93 -3.79
N SER A 66 -8.98 4.80 -3.27
CA SER A 66 -8.77 6.26 -3.35
C SER A 66 -7.54 6.69 -2.55
N PHE A 67 -7.41 6.19 -1.31
CA PHE A 67 -6.25 6.43 -0.46
C PHE A 67 -4.96 5.95 -1.14
N MET A 68 -4.97 4.72 -1.65
CA MET A 68 -3.83 4.09 -2.32
C MET A 68 -3.34 4.89 -3.54
N ARG A 69 -4.25 5.39 -4.38
CA ARG A 69 -3.88 6.20 -5.57
C ARG A 69 -3.15 7.50 -5.23
N MET A 70 -3.34 8.03 -4.02
CA MET A 70 -2.66 9.25 -3.57
C MET A 70 -1.25 8.98 -3.02
N MET A 71 -0.95 7.74 -2.65
CA MET A 71 0.34 7.38 -2.09
C MET A 71 1.45 7.28 -3.14
N ILE A 72 2.64 7.73 -2.78
CA ILE A 72 3.86 7.59 -3.58
C ILE A 72 4.87 6.79 -2.76
N LEU A 73 4.78 5.46 -2.85
CA LEU A 73 5.72 4.57 -2.17
C LEU A 73 7.09 4.52 -2.85
N TYR A 74 7.08 4.58 -4.19
CA TYR A 74 8.26 4.53 -5.02
C TYR A 74 8.26 5.73 -5.97
N PRO A 75 8.85 6.87 -5.55
CA PRO A 75 8.99 8.03 -6.42
C PRO A 75 9.76 7.68 -7.70
N VAL A 76 9.44 8.38 -8.79
CA VAL A 76 10.27 8.32 -10.00
C VAL A 76 11.70 8.72 -9.63
N ASP A 77 12.67 8.10 -10.30
CA ASP A 77 14.10 8.22 -10.07
C ASP A 77 14.67 7.57 -8.80
N SER A 78 13.83 7.00 -7.92
CA SER A 78 14.32 6.19 -6.81
C SER A 78 15.00 4.90 -7.29
N ILE A 79 16.04 4.47 -6.58
CA ILE A 79 16.71 3.18 -6.81
C ILE A 79 16.13 2.15 -5.85
N VAL A 80 15.71 1.01 -6.40
CA VAL A 80 15.15 -0.12 -5.66
C VAL A 80 15.94 -1.38 -5.94
N LYS A 81 15.93 -2.32 -4.99
CA LYS A 81 16.51 -3.65 -5.18
C LYS A 81 15.41 -4.61 -5.61
N LEU A 82 15.68 -5.40 -6.65
CA LEU A 82 14.78 -6.42 -7.16
C LEU A 82 15.13 -7.79 -6.57
N SER A 83 14.14 -8.69 -6.51
CA SER A 83 14.28 -10.04 -5.96
C SER A 83 15.21 -10.94 -6.77
N ASN A 84 15.52 -10.58 -8.02
CA ASN A 84 16.55 -11.23 -8.83
C ASN A 84 17.98 -10.75 -8.49
N GLY A 85 18.14 -9.89 -7.48
CA GLY A 85 19.41 -9.33 -7.05
C GLY A 85 19.84 -8.08 -7.81
N GLU A 86 19.09 -7.59 -8.78
CA GLU A 86 19.44 -6.41 -9.57
C GLU A 86 19.01 -5.10 -8.87
N SER A 87 19.78 -4.03 -9.05
CA SER A 87 19.35 -2.67 -8.70
C SER A 87 18.65 -2.03 -9.90
N ALA A 88 17.48 -1.43 -9.69
CA ALA A 88 16.69 -0.82 -10.76
C ALA A 88 16.21 0.58 -10.37
N LYS A 89 16.11 1.47 -11.36
CA LYS A 89 15.60 2.82 -11.22
C LYS A 89 14.11 2.87 -11.57
N VAL A 90 13.30 3.50 -10.74
CA VAL A 90 11.87 3.70 -11.03
C VAL A 90 11.70 4.74 -12.14
N VAL A 91 11.02 4.35 -13.21
CA VAL A 91 10.78 5.22 -14.39
C VAL A 91 9.32 5.59 -14.56
N GLN A 92 8.40 4.78 -14.06
CA GLN A 92 6.97 5.06 -14.15
C GLN A 92 6.23 4.53 -12.93
N ARG A 93 5.30 5.34 -12.40
CA ARG A 93 4.38 4.90 -11.35
C ARG A 93 3.21 4.12 -11.95
N ASN A 94 2.62 3.25 -11.15
CA ASN A 94 1.38 2.56 -11.48
C ASN A 94 0.30 2.89 -10.43
N PRO A 95 -0.61 3.84 -10.69
CA PRO A 95 -1.59 4.29 -9.68
C PRO A 95 -2.53 3.20 -9.17
N ASN A 96 -2.76 2.14 -9.95
CA ASN A 96 -3.60 1.00 -9.54
C ASN A 96 -2.80 -0.11 -8.86
N PHE A 97 -1.47 -0.08 -8.96
CA PHE A 97 -0.56 -1.07 -8.39
C PHE A 97 0.64 -0.34 -7.78
N ILE A 98 0.41 0.43 -6.71
CA ILE A 98 1.42 1.34 -6.16
C ILE A 98 2.69 0.64 -5.66
N LEU A 99 2.60 -0.67 -5.38
CA LEU A 99 3.73 -1.54 -5.00
C LEU A 99 4.51 -2.10 -6.20
N ARG A 100 4.01 -1.89 -7.42
CA ARG A 100 4.50 -2.49 -8.67
C ARG A 100 4.71 -1.41 -9.75
N PRO A 101 5.69 -0.50 -9.57
CA PRO A 101 6.05 0.49 -10.59
C PRO A 101 6.72 -0.18 -11.80
N VAL A 102 6.94 0.59 -12.88
CA VAL A 102 7.86 0.20 -13.96
C VAL A 102 9.26 0.68 -13.59
N VAL A 103 10.24 -0.21 -13.75
CA VAL A 103 11.63 0.07 -13.40
C VAL A 103 12.58 -0.30 -14.54
N VAL A 104 13.77 0.28 -14.56
CA VAL A 104 14.85 -0.04 -15.50
C VAL A 104 16.08 -0.49 -14.73
N GLY A 105 16.62 -1.65 -15.05
CA GLY A 105 17.86 -2.16 -14.49
C GLY A 105 19.00 -1.16 -14.64
N VAL A 106 19.69 -0.83 -13.55
CA VAL A 106 20.75 0.20 -13.55
C VAL A 106 21.94 -0.23 -14.41
N GLU A 107 22.28 -1.52 -14.37
CA GLU A 107 23.39 -2.09 -15.14
C GLU A 107 22.91 -2.73 -16.45
N SER A 108 21.82 -3.51 -16.41
CA SER A 108 21.35 -4.25 -17.59
C SER A 108 20.63 -3.39 -18.61
N GLY A 109 20.03 -2.27 -18.20
CA GLY A 109 19.12 -1.47 -19.03
C GLY A 109 17.77 -2.16 -19.33
N ASN A 110 17.50 -3.33 -18.75
CA ASN A 110 16.25 -4.05 -18.96
C ASN A 110 15.07 -3.31 -18.33
N VAL A 111 13.95 -3.25 -19.05
CA VAL A 111 12.71 -2.65 -18.56
C VAL A 111 11.85 -3.73 -17.91
N TYR A 112 11.39 -3.49 -16.68
CA TYR A 112 10.52 -4.40 -15.94
C TYR A 112 9.21 -3.68 -15.58
N ASP A 113 8.09 -4.16 -16.12
CA ASP A 113 6.75 -3.82 -15.62
C ASP A 113 6.40 -4.80 -14.49
N LEU A 114 6.59 -4.35 -13.25
CA LEU A 114 6.42 -5.18 -12.06
C LEU A 114 4.96 -5.57 -11.81
N LYS A 115 4.00 -5.05 -12.59
CA LYS A 115 2.61 -5.53 -12.56
C LYS A 115 2.49 -6.96 -13.11
N SER A 116 3.35 -7.35 -14.06
CA SER A 116 3.25 -8.65 -14.73
C SER A 116 3.64 -9.80 -13.78
N LYS A 117 2.92 -10.92 -13.86
CA LYS A 117 3.07 -12.06 -12.93
C LYS A 117 4.45 -12.74 -12.99
N GLU A 118 5.24 -12.48 -14.02
CA GLU A 118 6.54 -13.10 -14.27
C GLU A 118 7.72 -12.22 -13.82
N CYS A 119 7.46 -11.01 -13.31
CA CYS A 119 8.51 -10.06 -12.94
C CYS A 119 8.98 -10.23 -11.48
N ALA A 120 10.24 -9.87 -11.25
CA ALA A 120 10.85 -9.76 -9.93
C ALA A 120 10.06 -8.82 -9.01
N GLY A 121 10.06 -9.06 -7.70
CA GLY A 121 9.50 -8.13 -6.72
C GLY A 121 10.52 -7.10 -6.27
N ILE A 122 10.09 -5.91 -5.82
CA ILE A 122 10.96 -5.03 -5.03
C ILE A 122 11.19 -5.69 -3.68
N ILE A 123 12.46 -5.93 -3.32
CA ILE A 123 12.88 -6.32 -1.98
C ILE A 123 13.37 -5.07 -1.25
N ILE A 124 12.91 -4.90 0.00
CA ILE A 124 13.43 -3.87 0.90
C ILE A 124 14.55 -4.53 1.71
N LEU A 125 15.73 -3.92 1.71
CA LEU A 125 16.81 -4.25 2.65
C LEU A 125 16.57 -3.51 3.97
#